data_AF-A0A6I3S1G0-F1
#
_entry.id   AF-A0A6I3S1G0-F1
#
_cell.length_a   1.000
_cell.length_b   1.000
_cell.length_c   1.000
_cell.angle_alpha   90.00
_cell.angle_beta   90.00
_cell.angle_gamma   90.00
#
_symmetry.space_group_name_H-M   'P 1'
#
loop_
_entity.id
_entity.type
_entity.pdbx_description
1 polymer ?
#
loop_
_entity_poly.entity_id
_entity_poly.type
_entity_poly.pdbx_seq_one_letter_code
_entity_poly.pdbx_strand_id
1 'polypeptide(L)'
;MAAMNPFEIFGLKPQFRIDKQKLDEKYFEIQKKVHPDRFASASDTEKRVAQQWATLINDAFQKLSDPIQRGKALCALRGHLIDEDSSGSISEEFLLEQLERREAISDAKDSGNTAELEVLKKAIEKEKDELLNEVADAFDVKSDVSLAAEDLKKVMFLNRQLLDFE
;
A
#
# COMPACT_ATOMS: atom_id res chain seq x y z
N MET A 1 10.39 -14.23 -15.78
CA MET A 1 8.95 -14.04 -16.06
C MET A 1 8.68 -12.56 -15.92
N ALA A 2 8.02 -11.93 -16.90
CA ALA A 2 7.52 -10.58 -16.71
C ALA A 2 6.65 -10.57 -15.44
N ALA A 3 6.85 -9.60 -14.55
CA ALA A 3 6.02 -9.48 -13.36
C ALA A 3 4.58 -9.24 -13.84
N MET A 4 3.72 -10.24 -13.66
CA MET A 4 2.33 -10.16 -14.08
C MET A 4 1.64 -9.08 -13.27
N ASN A 5 0.84 -8.25 -13.93
CA ASN A 5 0.15 -7.15 -13.29
C ASN A 5 -0.80 -7.69 -12.20
N PRO A 6 -0.67 -7.26 -10.92
CA PRO A 6 -1.55 -7.71 -9.84
C PRO A 6 -3.04 -7.57 -10.16
N PHE A 7 -3.43 -6.51 -10.88
CA PHE A 7 -4.83 -6.29 -11.29
C PHE A 7 -5.31 -7.35 -12.30
N GLU A 8 -4.45 -7.75 -13.25
CA GLU A 8 -4.78 -8.76 -14.25
C GLU A 8 -4.96 -10.15 -13.63
N ILE A 9 -4.19 -10.47 -12.58
CA ILE A 9 -4.29 -11.75 -11.86
C ILE A 9 -5.72 -11.95 -11.31
N PHE A 10 -6.34 -10.88 -10.81
CA PHE A 10 -7.71 -10.93 -10.27
C PHE A 10 -8.79 -10.51 -11.28
N GLY A 11 -8.41 -10.17 -12.51
CA GLY A 11 -9.34 -9.64 -13.53
C GLY A 11 -9.98 -8.31 -13.12
N LEU A 12 -9.28 -7.50 -12.33
CA LEU A 12 -9.72 -6.19 -11.87
C LEU A 12 -9.23 -5.09 -12.81
N LYS A 13 -10.01 -4.00 -12.90
CA LYS A 13 -9.53 -2.80 -13.60
C LYS A 13 -8.42 -2.13 -12.76
N PRO A 14 -7.36 -1.59 -13.39
CA PRO A 14 -6.35 -0.82 -12.68
C PRO A 14 -6.93 0.50 -12.16
N GLN A 15 -7.35 0.51 -10.90
CA GLN A 15 -7.90 1.66 -10.19
C GLN A 15 -7.46 1.64 -8.73
N PHE A 16 -7.39 2.81 -8.09
CA PHE A 16 -6.97 2.90 -6.70
C PHE A 16 -8.08 2.46 -5.76
N ARG A 17 -9.33 2.92 -5.99
CA ARG A 17 -10.50 2.50 -5.21
C ARG A 17 -10.94 1.12 -5.65
N ILE A 18 -10.42 0.08 -5.00
CA ILE A 18 -10.91 -1.30 -5.18
C ILE A 18 -11.91 -1.66 -4.08
N ASP A 19 -12.89 -2.47 -4.47
CA ASP A 19 -13.81 -3.11 -3.55
C ASP A 19 -13.09 -4.29 -2.87
N LYS A 20 -12.78 -4.13 -1.58
CA LYS A 20 -12.05 -5.15 -0.79
C LYS A 20 -12.80 -6.47 -0.77
N GLN A 21 -14.14 -6.46 -0.69
CA GLN A 21 -14.92 -7.67 -0.67
C GLN A 21 -14.77 -8.43 -1.99
N LYS A 22 -14.82 -7.73 -3.13
CA LYS A 22 -14.58 -8.37 -4.44
C LYS A 22 -13.16 -8.89 -4.59
N LEU A 23 -12.16 -8.19 -4.04
CA LEU A 23 -10.78 -8.69 -4.03
C LEU A 23 -10.68 -9.99 -3.23
N ASP A 24 -11.25 -10.04 -2.03
CA ASP A 24 -11.26 -11.22 -1.16
C ASP A 24 -11.97 -12.39 -1.83
N GLU A 25 -13.15 -12.17 -2.42
CA GLU A 25 -13.90 -13.18 -3.16
C GLU A 25 -13.05 -13.76 -4.31
N LYS A 26 -12.40 -12.91 -5.11
CA LYS A 26 -11.51 -13.34 -6.20
C LYS A 26 -10.29 -14.08 -5.70
N TYR A 27 -9.70 -13.64 -4.60
CA TYR A 27 -8.59 -14.31 -3.95
C TYR A 27 -8.96 -15.74 -3.55
N PHE A 28 -10.06 -15.92 -2.83
CA PHE A 28 -10.52 -17.25 -2.43
C PHE A 28 -10.89 -18.15 -3.62
N GLU A 29 -11.54 -17.59 -4.65
CA GLU A 29 -11.87 -18.33 -5.89
C GLU A 29 -10.62 -18.89 -6.59
N ILE A 30 -9.58 -18.06 -6.72
CA ILE A 30 -8.35 -18.45 -7.42
C ILE A 30 -7.51 -19.38 -6.54
N GLN A 31 -7.37 -19.07 -5.25
CA GLN A 31 -6.62 -19.89 -4.31
C GLN A 31 -7.18 -21.33 -4.24
N LYS A 32 -8.51 -21.50 -4.27
CA LYS A 32 -9.16 -22.83 -4.35
C LYS A 32 -8.84 -23.60 -5.63
N LYS A 33 -8.44 -22.93 -6.71
CA LYS A 33 -8.07 -23.58 -7.99
C LYS A 33 -6.60 -23.99 -8.01
N VAL A 34 -5.73 -23.22 -7.36
CA VAL A 34 -4.27 -23.43 -7.37
C VAL A 34 -3.73 -24.06 -6.08
N HIS A 35 -4.59 -24.39 -5.11
CA HIS A 35 -4.16 -24.90 -3.81
C HIS A 35 -3.30 -26.18 -3.94
N PRO A 36 -2.13 -26.27 -3.28
CA PRO A 36 -1.23 -27.42 -3.37
C PRO A 36 -1.92 -28.77 -3.11
N ASP A 37 -2.91 -28.82 -2.20
CA ASP A 37 -3.67 -30.05 -1.90
C ASP A 37 -4.38 -30.65 -3.12
N ARG A 38 -4.79 -29.82 -4.09
CA ARG A 38 -5.40 -30.32 -5.34
C ARG A 38 -4.40 -31.00 -6.26
N PHE A 39 -3.12 -30.68 -6.07
CA PHE A 39 -1.99 -31.21 -6.82
C PHE A 39 -1.18 -32.21 -6.00
N ALA A 40 -1.68 -32.65 -4.84
CA ALA A 40 -0.99 -33.62 -3.98
C ALA A 40 -0.67 -34.95 -4.71
N SER A 41 -1.56 -35.38 -5.62
CA SER A 41 -1.39 -36.54 -6.49
C SER A 41 -0.82 -36.22 -7.88
N ALA A 42 -0.50 -34.95 -8.17
CA ALA A 42 0.03 -34.51 -9.45
C ALA A 42 1.55 -34.75 -9.57
N SER A 43 2.09 -34.58 -10.78
CA SER A 43 3.52 -34.67 -11.04
C SER A 43 4.31 -33.59 -10.29
N ASP A 44 5.60 -33.82 -10.04
CA ASP A 44 6.48 -32.84 -9.37
C ASP A 44 6.59 -31.51 -10.15
N THR A 45 6.40 -31.56 -11.47
CA THR A 45 6.32 -30.38 -12.33
C THR A 45 5.05 -29.58 -12.08
N GLU A 46 3.90 -30.25 -11.98
CA GLU A 46 2.61 -29.60 -11.72
C GLU A 46 2.54 -29.03 -10.30
N LYS A 47 3.09 -29.74 -9.31
CA LYS A 47 3.23 -29.25 -7.93
C LYS A 47 4.06 -27.98 -7.86
N ARG A 48 5.20 -27.93 -8.56
CA ARG A 48 6.05 -26.74 -8.63
C ARG A 48 5.33 -25.56 -9.27
N VAL A 49 4.61 -25.79 -10.37
CA VAL A 49 3.82 -24.74 -11.03
C VAL A 49 2.71 -24.23 -10.10
N ALA A 50 1.96 -25.12 -9.44
CA ALA A 50 0.93 -24.74 -8.48
C ALA A 50 1.48 -23.89 -7.33
N GLN A 51 2.65 -24.25 -6.80
CA GLN A 51 3.32 -23.49 -5.74
C GLN A 51 3.75 -22.10 -6.22
N GLN A 52 4.31 -21.97 -7.41
CA GLN A 52 4.67 -20.67 -7.99
C GLN A 52 3.44 -19.77 -8.17
N TRP A 53 2.32 -20.33 -8.63
CA TRP A 53 1.06 -19.60 -8.75
C TRP A 53 0.52 -19.16 -7.39
N ALA A 54 0.54 -20.04 -6.37
CA ALA A 54 0.10 -19.71 -5.03
C ALA A 54 0.89 -18.53 -4.44
N THR A 55 2.21 -18.51 -4.62
CA THR A 55 3.05 -17.37 -4.22
C THR A 55 2.68 -16.10 -4.99
N LEU A 56 2.55 -16.18 -6.32
CA LEU A 56 2.19 -15.03 -7.16
C LEU A 56 0.85 -14.40 -6.74
N ILE A 57 -0.16 -15.24 -6.46
CA ILE A 57 -1.51 -14.79 -6.07
C ILE A 57 -1.49 -14.16 -4.68
N ASN A 58 -0.74 -14.74 -3.73
CA ASN A 58 -0.57 -14.16 -2.40
C ASN A 58 0.13 -12.79 -2.48
N ASP A 59 1.21 -12.69 -3.25
CA ASP A 59 1.94 -11.43 -3.42
C ASP A 59 1.06 -10.36 -4.08
N ALA A 60 0.29 -10.74 -5.10
CA ALA A 60 -0.65 -9.83 -5.76
C ALA A 60 -1.76 -9.38 -4.81
N PHE A 61 -2.29 -10.29 -3.99
CA PHE A 61 -3.30 -9.97 -2.99
C PHE A 61 -2.76 -9.00 -1.94
N GLN A 62 -1.58 -9.27 -1.38
CA GLN A 62 -0.94 -8.38 -0.41
C GLN A 62 -0.70 -6.98 -1.00
N LYS A 63 -0.18 -6.92 -2.23
CA LYS A 63 0.04 -5.65 -2.94
C LYS A 63 -1.25 -4.86 -3.18
N LEU A 64 -2.34 -5.54 -3.54
CA LEU A 64 -3.61 -4.87 -3.76
C LEU A 64 -4.34 -4.56 -2.45
N SER A 65 -4.12 -5.29 -1.37
CA SER A 65 -4.79 -5.06 -0.08
C SER A 65 -4.23 -3.84 0.66
N ASP A 66 -2.93 -3.59 0.55
CA ASP A 66 -2.27 -2.39 1.10
C ASP A 66 -2.44 -1.19 0.13
N PRO A 67 -3.10 -0.09 0.53
CA PRO A 67 -3.25 1.10 -0.30
C PRO A 67 -1.93 1.70 -0.79
N ILE A 68 -0.86 1.64 0.01
CA ILE A 68 0.47 2.16 -0.37
C ILE A 68 1.06 1.31 -1.49
N GLN A 69 1.06 -0.02 -1.32
CA GLN A 69 1.57 -0.95 -2.33
C GLN A 69 0.72 -0.90 -3.61
N ARG A 70 -0.60 -0.74 -3.48
CA ARG A 70 -1.52 -0.57 -4.59
C ARG A 70 -1.22 0.70 -5.38
N GLY A 71 -1.03 1.83 -4.68
CA GLY A 71 -0.64 3.10 -5.29
C GLY A 71 0.69 2.99 -6.04
N LYS A 72 1.70 2.36 -5.43
CA LYS A 72 3.00 2.08 -6.09
C LYS A 72 2.83 1.24 -7.35
N ALA A 73 2.02 0.19 -7.29
CA ALA A 73 1.72 -0.66 -8.44
C ALA A 73 1.04 0.13 -9.57
N LEU A 74 0.08 1.00 -9.26
CA LEU A 74 -0.59 1.86 -10.24
C LEU A 74 0.35 2.89 -10.88
N CYS A 75 1.22 3.50 -10.08
CA CYS A 75 2.28 4.39 -10.54
C CYS A 75 3.23 3.67 -11.51
N ALA A 76 3.71 2.48 -11.14
CA ALA A 76 4.57 1.66 -11.99
C ALA A 76 3.90 1.26 -13.31
N LEU A 77 2.60 0.90 -13.28
CA LEU A 77 1.82 0.58 -14.49
C LEU A 77 1.69 1.76 -15.46
N ARG A 78 1.74 2.99 -14.94
CA ARG A 78 1.68 4.22 -15.73
C ARG A 78 3.07 4.78 -16.06
N GLY A 79 4.14 4.04 -15.78
CA GLY A 79 5.52 4.43 -16.10
C GLY A 79 6.16 5.42 -15.12
N HIS A 80 5.51 5.69 -13.98
CA HIS A 80 6.03 6.56 -12.93
C HIS A 80 6.49 5.73 -11.74
N LEU A 81 7.77 5.40 -11.64
CA LEU A 81 8.29 4.71 -10.46
C LEU A 81 8.44 5.70 -9.31
N ILE A 82 7.95 5.31 -8.14
CA ILE A 82 8.11 6.10 -6.91
C ILE A 82 9.47 5.77 -6.33
N ASP A 83 10.35 6.76 -6.31
CA ASP A 83 11.59 6.71 -5.55
C ASP A 83 11.27 6.97 -4.07
N GLU A 84 11.45 5.93 -3.25
CA GLU A 84 11.15 5.95 -1.82
C GLU A 84 12.17 6.75 -1.01
N ASP A 85 13.40 6.86 -1.52
CA ASP A 85 14.51 7.54 -0.84
C ASP A 85 14.61 9.02 -1.21
N SER A 86 13.90 9.44 -2.27
CA SER A 86 13.91 10.82 -2.74
C SER A 86 12.78 11.67 -2.13
N SER A 87 13.19 12.59 -1.25
CA SER A 87 12.36 13.69 -0.76
C SER A 87 12.14 14.82 -1.77
N GLY A 88 12.78 14.77 -2.95
CA GLY A 88 12.86 15.91 -3.88
C GLY A 88 11.52 16.38 -4.49
N SER A 89 10.43 15.65 -4.26
CA SER A 89 9.09 16.03 -4.68
C SER A 89 8.18 16.42 -3.50
N ILE A 90 8.68 16.48 -2.27
CA ILE A 90 7.91 16.84 -1.08
C ILE A 90 8.19 18.30 -0.71
N SER A 91 7.14 19.05 -0.39
CA SER A 91 7.25 20.44 0.06
C SER A 91 8.07 20.55 1.35
N GLU A 92 8.90 21.59 1.45
CA GLU A 92 9.67 21.90 2.67
C GLU A 92 8.77 22.07 3.90
N GLU A 93 7.60 22.68 3.73
CA GLU A 93 6.61 22.87 4.80
C GLU A 93 6.17 21.56 5.45
N PHE A 94 5.85 20.54 4.65
CA PHE A 94 5.53 19.20 5.14
C PHE A 94 6.71 18.53 5.88
N LEU A 95 7.95 18.73 5.41
CA LEU A 95 9.12 18.15 6.07
C LEU A 95 9.39 18.79 7.43
N LEU A 96 9.20 20.10 7.54
CA LEU A 96 9.29 20.83 8.82
C LEU A 96 8.23 20.33 9.80
N GLU A 97 6.98 20.21 9.35
CA GLU A 97 5.89 19.70 10.17
C GLU A 97 6.15 18.27 10.69
N GLN A 98 6.78 17.42 9.86
CA GLN A 98 7.24 16.09 10.28
C GLN A 98 8.25 16.13 11.42
N LEU A 99 9.24 17.04 11.34
CA LEU A 99 10.25 17.21 12.38
C LEU A 99 9.64 17.71 13.69
N GLU A 100 8.78 18.72 13.62
CA GLU A 100 8.07 19.26 14.80
C GLU A 100 7.22 18.18 15.48
N ARG A 101 6.50 17.37 14.71
CA ARG A 101 5.73 16.25 15.27
C ARG A 101 6.60 15.17 15.89
N ARG A 102 7.78 14.87 15.32
CA ARG A 102 8.73 13.91 15.93
C ARG A 102 9.22 14.40 17.29
N GLU A 103 9.49 15.70 17.43
CA GLU A 103 9.85 16.31 18.70
C GLU A 103 8.69 16.19 19.70
N ALA A 104 7.47 16.56 19.30
CA ALA A 104 6.27 16.42 20.16
C ALA A 104 6.01 14.97 20.61
N ILE A 105 6.23 13.98 19.73
CA ILE A 105 6.12 12.55 20.09
C ILE A 105 7.19 12.18 21.12
N SER A 106 8.44 12.64 20.95
CA SER A 106 9.52 12.38 21.91
C SER A 106 9.22 12.98 23.28
N ASP A 107 8.79 14.24 23.33
CA ASP A 107 8.45 14.93 24.56
C ASP A 107 7.27 14.28 25.30
N ALA A 108 6.24 13.83 24.56
CA ALA A 108 5.10 13.12 25.12
C ALA A 108 5.49 11.72 25.63
N LYS A 109 6.44 11.03 24.97
CA LYS A 109 7.03 9.77 25.46
C LYS A 109 7.83 9.99 26.74
N ASP A 110 8.70 11.00 26.78
CA ASP A 110 9.57 11.30 27.92
C ASP A 110 8.79 11.77 29.15
N SER A 111 7.71 12.52 28.94
CA SER A 111 6.79 12.94 30.01
C SER A 111 5.80 11.86 30.45
N GLY A 112 5.73 10.72 29.76
CA GLY A 112 4.77 9.65 30.03
C GLY A 112 3.31 10.04 29.75
N ASN A 113 3.08 11.06 28.93
CA ASN A 113 1.76 11.58 28.62
C ASN A 113 1.05 10.75 27.54
N THR A 114 0.50 9.61 27.95
CA THR A 114 -0.19 8.67 27.04
C THR A 114 -1.41 9.27 26.35
N ALA A 115 -2.09 10.24 26.98
CA ALA A 115 -3.23 10.91 26.39
C ALA A 115 -2.82 11.79 25.19
N GLU A 116 -1.70 12.50 25.30
CA GLU A 116 -1.15 13.31 24.22
C GLU A 116 -0.64 12.45 23.06
N LEU A 117 0.05 11.33 23.36
CA LEU A 117 0.46 10.36 22.34
C LEU A 117 -0.73 9.82 21.55
N GLU A 118 -1.82 9.47 22.21
CA GLU A 118 -3.03 8.99 21.54
C GLU A 118 -3.69 10.07 20.66
N VAL A 119 -3.65 11.34 21.07
CA VAL A 119 -4.14 12.46 20.26
C VAL A 119 -3.27 12.66 19.02
N LEU A 120 -1.95 12.69 19.19
CA LEU A 120 -0.99 12.83 18.09
C LEU A 120 -1.10 11.67 17.09
N LYS A 121 -1.20 10.43 17.58
CA LYS A 121 -1.39 9.25 16.74
C LYS A 121 -2.67 9.36 15.91
N LYS A 122 -3.80 9.68 16.53
CA LYS A 122 -5.08 9.84 15.82
C LYS A 122 -5.07 10.97 14.79
N ALA A 123 -4.36 12.06 15.08
CA ALA A 123 -4.20 13.15 14.13
C ALA A 123 -3.44 12.70 12.87
N ILE A 124 -2.34 11.95 13.04
CA ILE A 124 -1.55 11.40 11.93
C ILE A 124 -2.35 10.34 11.17
N GLU A 125 -3.08 9.46 11.85
CA GLU A 125 -3.95 8.46 11.21
C GLU A 125 -5.03 9.12 10.34
N LYS A 126 -5.67 10.18 10.86
CA LYS A 126 -6.68 10.93 10.13
C LYS A 126 -6.11 11.60 8.89
N GLU A 127 -4.98 12.29 9.01
CA GLU A 127 -4.31 12.95 7.89
C GLU A 127 -3.88 11.93 6.82
N LYS A 128 -3.35 10.77 7.24
CA LYS A 128 -3.03 9.67 6.34
C LYS A 128 -4.25 9.22 5.55
N ASP A 129 -5.41 9.08 6.20
CA ASP A 129 -6.65 8.67 5.54
C ASP A 129 -7.22 9.75 4.60
N GLU A 130 -7.05 11.03 4.93
CA GLU A 130 -7.39 12.15 4.05
C GLU A 130 -6.52 12.14 2.78
N LEU A 131 -5.19 12.07 2.94
CA LEU A 131 -4.26 11.96 1.80
C LEU A 131 -4.50 10.71 0.95
N LEU A 132 -4.85 9.57 1.56
CA LEU A 132 -5.21 8.37 0.80
C LEU A 132 -6.46 8.57 -0.07
N ASN A 133 -7.41 9.40 0.36
CA ASN A 133 -8.56 9.77 -0.47
C ASN A 133 -8.14 10.73 -1.60
N GLU A 134 -7.22 11.65 -1.35
CA GLU A 134 -6.68 12.54 -2.38
C GLU A 134 -5.91 11.75 -3.46
N VAL A 135 -5.07 10.81 -3.05
CA VAL A 135 -4.38 9.86 -3.95
C VAL A 135 -5.40 9.10 -4.80
N ALA A 136 -6.48 8.63 -4.17
CA ALA A 136 -7.54 7.93 -4.87
C ALA A 136 -8.18 8.79 -5.97
N ASP A 137 -8.48 10.05 -5.65
CA ASP A 137 -9.09 10.99 -6.60
C ASP A 137 -8.09 11.42 -7.70
N ALA A 138 -6.82 11.59 -7.36
CA ALA A 138 -5.75 11.87 -8.32
C ALA A 138 -5.64 10.74 -9.36
N PHE A 139 -5.72 9.48 -8.93
CA PHE A 139 -5.67 8.33 -9.83
C PHE A 139 -6.96 8.07 -10.61
N ASP A 140 -8.11 8.10 -9.94
CA ASP A 140 -9.37 7.58 -10.48
C ASP A 140 -10.22 8.66 -11.15
N VAL A 141 -10.07 9.93 -10.76
CA VAL A 141 -10.84 11.06 -11.30
C VAL A 141 -9.98 11.94 -12.19
N LYS A 142 -8.85 12.43 -11.66
CA LYS A 142 -7.99 13.39 -12.38
C LYS A 142 -7.06 12.71 -13.40
N SER A 143 -6.78 11.42 -13.23
CA SER A 143 -5.77 10.67 -14.00
C SER A 143 -4.38 11.31 -13.96
N ASP A 144 -4.07 12.04 -12.89
CA ASP A 144 -2.79 12.72 -12.69
C ASP A 144 -1.87 11.84 -11.83
N VAL A 145 -0.93 11.17 -12.50
CA VAL A 145 -0.02 10.22 -11.87
C VAL A 145 1.07 10.93 -11.07
N SER A 146 1.48 12.11 -11.51
CA SER A 146 2.51 12.90 -10.84
C SER A 146 2.00 13.39 -9.49
N LEU A 147 0.78 13.94 -9.47
CA LEU A 147 0.11 14.35 -8.23
C LEU A 147 -0.09 13.14 -7.31
N ALA A 148 -0.64 12.04 -7.84
CA ALA A 148 -0.87 10.83 -7.03
C ALA A 148 0.44 10.25 -6.45
N ALA A 149 1.55 10.32 -7.19
CA ALA A 149 2.85 9.86 -6.72
C ALA A 149 3.41 10.75 -5.59
N GLU A 150 3.21 12.07 -5.68
CA GLU A 150 3.60 13.00 -4.63
C GLU A 150 2.80 12.75 -3.34
N ASP A 151 1.47 12.68 -3.45
CA ASP A 151 0.60 12.47 -2.28
C ASP A 151 0.83 11.07 -1.68
N LEU A 152 1.11 10.06 -2.50
CA LEU A 152 1.47 8.74 -1.99
C LEU A 152 2.78 8.75 -1.20
N LYS A 153 3.77 9.56 -1.62
CA LYS A 153 4.99 9.74 -0.83
C LYS A 153 4.69 10.37 0.52
N LYS A 154 3.84 11.41 0.58
CA LYS A 154 3.39 12.00 1.87
C LYS A 154 2.77 10.94 2.78
N VAL A 155 1.89 10.09 2.24
CA VAL A 155 1.31 8.94 2.95
C VAL A 155 2.40 8.00 3.49
N MET A 156 3.45 7.72 2.72
CA MET A 156 4.57 6.88 3.17
C MET A 156 5.34 7.50 4.35
N PHE A 157 5.55 8.82 4.34
CA PHE A 157 6.16 9.54 5.47
C PHE A 157 5.31 9.43 6.75
N LEU A 158 4.00 9.66 6.65
CA LEU A 158 3.08 9.52 7.78
C LEU A 158 3.02 8.08 8.29
N ASN A 159 3.00 7.09 7.40
CA ASN A 159 3.03 5.68 7.78
C ASN A 159 4.32 5.32 8.53
N ARG A 160 5.47 5.87 8.11
CA ARG A 160 6.74 5.69 8.83
C ARG A 160 6.72 6.37 10.19
N GLN A 161 6.08 7.53 10.32
CA GLN A 161 5.93 8.24 11.59
C GLN A 161 5.04 7.51 12.58
N LEU A 162 4.01 6.82 12.11
CA LEU A 162 3.15 6.01 12.99
C LEU A 162 3.93 4.88 13.69
N LEU A 163 5.02 4.39 13.09
CA LEU A 163 5.92 3.42 13.73
C LEU A 163 6.71 4.02 14.89
N ASP A 164 6.87 5.36 14.93
CA ASP A 164 7.55 6.03 16.04
C ASP A 164 6.73 6.02 17.34
N PHE A 165 5.45 5.60 17.30
CA PHE A 165 4.59 5.43 18.49
C PHE A 165 4.68 4.05 19.14
N GLU A 166 5.18 3.05 18.40
CA GLU A 166 5.48 1.71 18.94
C GLU A 166 6.65 1.77 19.94
#